data_AF-A0A6P7FFM0-F1
#
_entry.id   AF-A0A6P7FFM0-F1
#
_cell.length_a   1.000
_cell.length_b   1.000
_cell.length_c   1.000
_cell.angle_alpha   90.00
_cell.angle_beta   90.00
_cell.angle_gamma   90.00
#
_symmetry.space_group_name_H-M   'P 1'
#
loop_
_entity.id
_entity.type
_entity.pdbx_description
1 polymer ?
#
loop_
_entity_poly.entity_id
_entity_poly.type
_entity_poly.pdbx_seq_one_letter_code
_entity_poly.pdbx_strand_id
1 'polypeptide(L)'
;MSNKIIAKGDTVYIKISPDIHDLSTEQQILFLRLTEGIFGYSEQIRNERLRILATDCNIQYLLPYLSTFIRDGIHANIAYPDLTLLIYCVRMVKSLLSNPHINLVPVLHEIIPAILSCALARKISKYYYDNHWTLREFSVFLTATICEKYNNPVNNITNRVIGIYLKPLKNCTKYHLTSMYGAIKGLGSLGDEVIKTFLLPYLCNIGKILFLLFEQSASTITLKENNQVLLEAKHLRNVVLNVVAPVLLKTNNVNDGGLTYLQQFGYIGRFLYLEVKNLEKLDLKNPKSQIQEVTT
;
A
#
# COMPACT_ATOMS: atom_id res chain seq x y z
N MET A 1 -10.69 -50.53 -4.04
CA MET A 1 -11.84 -51.39 -3.67
C MET A 1 -12.12 -51.06 -2.21
N SER A 2 -13.15 -50.28 -1.85
CA SER A 2 -14.57 -50.59 -2.06
C SER A 2 -15.40 -49.30 -2.09
N ASN A 3 -16.05 -49.02 -3.22
CA ASN A 3 -16.96 -47.89 -3.38
C ASN A 3 -18.33 -48.26 -2.79
N LYS A 4 -18.77 -47.52 -1.76
CA LYS A 4 -20.14 -47.62 -1.26
C LYS A 4 -20.93 -46.45 -1.84
N ILE A 5 -21.68 -46.71 -2.90
CA ILE A 5 -22.60 -45.76 -3.51
C ILE A 5 -23.87 -45.74 -2.67
N ILE A 6 -24.15 -44.63 -1.99
CA ILE A 6 -25.45 -44.38 -1.37
C ILE A 6 -26.15 -43.35 -2.25
N ALA A 7 -27.11 -43.82 -3.05
CA ALA A 7 -27.93 -42.97 -3.90
C ALA A 7 -29.12 -42.43 -3.09
N LYS A 8 -29.16 -41.12 -2.86
CA LYS A 8 -30.37 -40.35 -2.56
C LYS A 8 -30.23 -38.93 -3.11
N GLY A 9 -31.10 -38.57 -4.06
CA GLY A 9 -31.40 -37.19 -4.44
C GLY A 9 -30.54 -36.62 -5.56
N ASP A 10 -31.21 -36.22 -6.65
CA ASP A 10 -30.65 -35.53 -7.81
C ASP A 10 -30.02 -34.18 -7.43
N THR A 11 -28.76 -34.23 -7.01
CA THR A 11 -27.79 -33.15 -7.17
C THR A 11 -26.41 -33.81 -7.08
N VAL A 12 -25.73 -33.91 -8.23
CA VAL A 12 -24.31 -34.27 -8.24
C VAL A 12 -23.57 -33.08 -7.64
N TYR A 13 -23.34 -33.09 -6.33
CA TYR A 13 -22.31 -32.25 -5.74
C TYR A 13 -20.99 -32.80 -6.26
N ILE A 14 -20.51 -32.24 -7.37
CA ILE A 14 -19.09 -32.34 -7.69
C ILE A 14 -18.41 -31.57 -6.56
N LYS A 15 -18.02 -32.28 -5.51
CA LYS A 15 -17.14 -31.75 -4.48
C LYS A 15 -15.78 -31.61 -5.16
N ILE A 16 -15.62 -30.52 -5.91
CA ILE A 16 -14.32 -30.05 -6.36
C ILE A 16 -13.66 -29.52 -5.09
N SER A 17 -13.20 -30.42 -4.23
CA SER A 17 -12.08 -30.09 -3.36
C SER A 17 -10.90 -29.92 -4.31
N PRO A 18 -10.42 -28.69 -4.57
CA PRO A 18 -9.22 -28.54 -5.38
C PRO A 18 -8.14 -29.35 -4.69
N ASP A 19 -7.53 -30.25 -5.46
CA ASP A 19 -6.67 -31.31 -4.97
C ASP A 19 -5.65 -30.76 -3.97
N ILE A 20 -5.57 -31.47 -2.85
CA ILE A 20 -4.50 -31.41 -1.87
C ILE A 20 -3.19 -31.46 -2.67
N HIS A 21 -2.48 -30.34 -2.77
CA HIS A 21 -1.17 -30.33 -3.43
C HIS A 21 -0.20 -31.12 -2.54
N ASP A 22 -0.14 -32.42 -2.75
CA ASP A 22 0.93 -33.24 -2.20
C ASP A 22 2.22 -32.82 -2.89
N LEU A 23 2.88 -31.82 -2.30
CA LEU A 23 4.18 -31.33 -2.73
C LEU A 23 5.16 -32.51 -2.76
N SER A 24 5.87 -32.67 -3.88
CA SER A 24 6.99 -33.61 -3.95
C SER A 24 8.06 -33.26 -2.91
N THR A 25 8.86 -34.25 -2.50
CA THR A 25 9.96 -34.04 -1.55
C THR A 25 10.91 -32.92 -2.00
N GLU A 26 11.22 -32.86 -3.28
CA GLU A 26 12.06 -31.80 -3.86
C GLU A 26 11.42 -30.42 -3.77
N GLN A 27 10.11 -30.31 -4.00
CA GLN A 27 9.39 -29.05 -3.85
C GLN A 27 9.30 -28.59 -2.39
N GLN A 28 9.15 -29.53 -1.45
CA GLN A 28 9.17 -29.22 -0.02
C GLN A 28 10.56 -28.70 0.41
N ILE A 29 11.63 -29.37 -0.04
CA ILE A 29 13.01 -28.93 0.21
C ILE A 29 13.27 -27.56 -0.42
N LEU A 30 12.77 -27.32 -1.64
CA LEU A 30 12.87 -26.02 -2.31
C LEU A 30 12.15 -24.94 -1.50
N PHE A 31 10.92 -25.18 -1.05
CA PHE A 31 10.15 -24.26 -0.22
C PHE A 31 10.89 -23.91 1.07
N LEU A 32 11.44 -24.91 1.76
CA LEU A 32 12.21 -24.72 3.00
C LEU A 32 13.46 -23.88 2.73
N ARG A 33 14.25 -24.22 1.70
CA ARG A 33 15.47 -23.48 1.33
C ARG A 33 15.18 -22.04 0.92
N LEU A 34 14.04 -21.79 0.28
CA LEU A 34 13.59 -20.45 -0.09
C LEU A 34 13.23 -19.65 1.16
N THR A 35 12.38 -20.19 2.04
CA THR A 35 11.96 -19.48 3.25
C THR A 35 13.14 -19.25 4.20
N GLU A 36 13.94 -20.26 4.52
CA GLU A 36 15.13 -20.10 5.37
C GLU A 36 16.16 -19.14 4.76
N GLY A 37 16.37 -19.17 3.45
CA GLY A 37 17.31 -18.27 2.78
C GLY A 37 16.83 -16.82 2.74
N ILE A 38 15.52 -16.58 2.62
CA ILE A 38 14.95 -15.22 2.60
C ILE A 38 15.00 -14.59 4.01
N PHE A 39 14.66 -15.35 5.03
CA PHE A 39 14.65 -14.88 6.43
C PHE A 39 15.97 -15.12 7.17
N GLY A 40 16.97 -15.68 6.50
CA GLY A 40 18.30 -15.92 7.05
C GLY A 40 19.14 -14.65 7.22
N TYR A 41 20.30 -14.80 7.85
CA TYR A 41 21.18 -13.69 8.23
C TYR A 41 21.97 -13.08 7.06
N SER A 42 22.36 -13.89 6.06
CA SER A 42 23.19 -13.44 4.94
C SER A 42 22.37 -12.71 3.88
N GLU A 43 22.73 -11.45 3.59
CA GLU A 43 22.10 -10.65 2.56
C GLU A 43 22.32 -11.21 1.14
N GLN A 44 23.50 -11.80 0.88
CA GLN A 44 23.82 -12.39 -0.42
C GLN A 44 22.88 -13.56 -0.74
N ILE A 45 22.73 -14.49 0.21
CA ILE A 45 21.83 -15.64 0.08
C ILE A 45 20.38 -15.17 -0.10
N ARG A 46 19.97 -14.15 0.67
CA ARG A 46 18.64 -13.57 0.54
C ARG A 46 18.37 -13.03 -0.85
N ASN A 47 19.30 -12.25 -1.41
CA ASN A 47 19.15 -11.67 -2.74
C ASN A 47 19.14 -12.76 -3.83
N GLU A 48 19.93 -13.82 -3.67
CA GLU A 48 19.91 -14.99 -4.54
C GLU A 48 18.54 -15.68 -4.51
N ARG A 49 17.99 -15.98 -3.32
CA ARG A 49 16.65 -16.59 -3.20
C ARG A 49 15.54 -15.72 -3.75
N LEU A 50 15.60 -14.41 -3.53
CA LEU A 50 14.64 -13.46 -4.11
C LEU A 50 14.74 -13.38 -5.64
N ARG A 51 15.92 -13.60 -6.21
CA ARG A 51 16.13 -13.68 -7.67
C ARG A 51 15.54 -14.97 -8.23
N ILE A 52 15.82 -16.11 -7.59
CA ILE A 52 15.21 -17.41 -7.90
C ILE A 52 13.68 -17.28 -7.90
N LEU A 53 13.11 -16.61 -6.89
CA LEU A 53 11.67 -16.34 -6.83
C LEU A 53 11.11 -15.58 -8.04
N ALA A 54 11.93 -14.71 -8.64
CA ALA A 54 11.53 -13.88 -9.78
C ALA A 54 11.73 -14.57 -11.13
N THR A 55 12.57 -15.61 -11.22
CA THR A 55 12.93 -16.25 -12.50
C THR A 55 12.31 -17.61 -12.72
N ASP A 56 12.12 -18.40 -11.66
CA ASP A 56 11.87 -19.83 -11.82
C ASP A 56 10.39 -20.13 -12.09
N CYS A 57 10.13 -21.05 -13.04
CA CYS A 57 8.76 -21.47 -13.39
C CYS A 57 8.14 -22.38 -12.33
N ASN A 58 8.96 -23.19 -11.64
CA ASN A 58 8.49 -24.21 -10.69
C ASN A 58 7.80 -23.63 -9.44
N ILE A 59 7.93 -22.32 -9.22
CA ILE A 59 7.32 -21.62 -8.10
C ILE A 59 5.80 -21.55 -8.22
N GLN A 60 5.24 -21.67 -9.42
CA GLN A 60 3.79 -21.68 -9.62
C GLN A 60 3.10 -22.76 -8.76
N TYR A 61 3.71 -23.94 -8.59
CA TYR A 61 3.18 -25.01 -7.75
C TYR A 61 3.30 -24.73 -6.25
N LEU A 62 4.28 -23.91 -5.86
CA LEU A 62 4.51 -23.48 -4.48
C LEU A 62 3.65 -22.28 -4.09
N LEU A 63 3.02 -21.61 -5.06
CA LEU A 63 2.32 -20.36 -4.85
C LEU A 63 1.27 -20.36 -3.73
N PRO A 64 0.35 -21.34 -3.60
CA PRO A 64 -0.64 -21.33 -2.51
C PRO A 64 -0.01 -21.47 -1.12
N TYR A 65 1.13 -22.18 -1.02
CA TYR A 65 1.88 -22.30 0.22
C TYR A 65 2.66 -21.03 0.55
N LEU A 66 3.24 -20.40 -0.47
CA LEU A 66 3.94 -19.12 -0.32
C LEU A 66 2.95 -17.99 0.02
N SER A 67 1.74 -17.96 -0.54
CA SER A 67 0.74 -16.94 -0.23
C SER A 67 0.27 -17.02 1.22
N THR A 68 -0.06 -18.23 1.68
CA THR A 68 -0.45 -18.48 3.07
C THR A 68 0.69 -18.17 4.03
N PHE A 69 1.91 -18.59 3.72
CA PHE A 69 3.10 -18.25 4.51
C PHE A 69 3.34 -16.73 4.59
N ILE A 70 3.23 -16.00 3.48
CA ILE A 70 3.39 -14.53 3.46
C ILE A 70 2.29 -13.87 4.28
N ARG A 71 1.04 -14.29 4.10
CA ARG A 71 -0.12 -13.77 4.84
C ARG A 71 0.08 -13.95 6.35
N ASP A 72 0.38 -15.17 6.78
CA ASP A 72 0.53 -15.50 8.19
C ASP A 72 1.79 -14.85 8.78
N GLY A 73 2.88 -14.79 8.03
CA GLY A 73 4.10 -14.08 8.40
C GLY A 73 3.88 -12.58 8.57
N ILE A 74 3.11 -11.92 7.70
CA ILE A 74 2.77 -10.51 7.86
C ILE A 74 1.87 -10.30 9.09
N HIS A 75 0.84 -11.13 9.30
CA HIS A 75 -0.05 -10.99 10.45
C HIS A 75 0.68 -11.22 11.79
N ALA A 76 1.52 -12.25 11.87
CA ALA A 76 2.32 -12.52 13.06
C ALA A 76 3.29 -11.36 13.37
N ASN A 77 3.96 -10.82 12.36
CA ASN A 77 4.90 -9.71 12.54
C ASN A 77 4.21 -8.34 12.73
N ILE A 78 2.92 -8.21 12.43
CA ILE A 78 2.13 -7.04 12.86
C ILE A 78 1.73 -7.17 14.34
N ALA A 79 1.41 -8.39 14.79
CA ALA A 79 1.11 -8.66 16.20
C ALA A 79 2.35 -8.50 17.10
N TYR A 80 3.49 -9.03 16.65
CA TYR A 80 4.80 -8.89 17.27
C TYR A 80 5.70 -8.07 16.34
N PRO A 81 5.77 -6.73 16.52
CA PRO A 81 6.35 -5.83 15.53
C PRO A 81 7.84 -6.12 15.32
N ASP A 82 8.16 -6.72 14.17
CA ASP A 82 9.51 -6.82 13.63
C ASP A 82 9.52 -6.24 12.21
N LEU A 83 10.07 -5.03 12.10
CA LEU A 83 10.12 -4.30 10.84
C LEU A 83 10.97 -5.04 9.80
N THR A 84 12.03 -5.74 10.23
CA THR A 84 12.99 -6.39 9.35
C THR A 84 12.34 -7.56 8.62
N LEU A 85 11.61 -8.40 9.34
CA LEU A 85 10.88 -9.53 8.77
C LEU A 85 9.77 -9.06 7.83
N LEU A 86 9.05 -7.98 8.18
CA LEU A 86 8.04 -7.39 7.31
C LEU A 86 8.64 -6.87 6.01
N ILE A 87 9.80 -6.21 6.04
CA ILE A 87 10.51 -5.78 4.83
C ILE A 87 10.79 -7.01 3.93
N TYR A 88 11.22 -8.13 4.50
CA TYR A 88 11.49 -9.34 3.72
C TYR A 88 10.22 -9.98 3.15
N CYS A 89 9.12 -10.02 3.91
CA CYS A 89 7.83 -10.48 3.38
C CYS A 89 7.38 -9.62 2.19
N VAL A 90 7.44 -8.29 2.30
CA VAL A 90 7.01 -7.38 1.23
C VAL A 90 7.95 -7.47 0.02
N ARG A 91 9.27 -7.65 0.24
CA ARG A 91 10.24 -7.92 -0.84
C ARG A 91 9.98 -9.25 -1.54
N MET A 92 9.59 -10.28 -0.80
CA MET A 92 9.21 -11.58 -1.36
C MET A 92 8.00 -11.45 -2.29
N VAL A 93 6.98 -10.68 -1.89
CA VAL A 93 5.84 -10.36 -2.76
C VAL A 93 6.26 -9.61 -4.02
N LYS A 94 7.19 -8.65 -3.92
CA LYS A 94 7.74 -7.96 -5.10
C LYS A 94 8.40 -8.94 -6.08
N SER A 95 9.19 -9.89 -5.58
CA SER A 95 9.82 -10.91 -6.44
C SER A 95 8.77 -11.77 -7.14
N LEU A 96 7.73 -12.20 -6.43
CA LEU A 96 6.62 -12.95 -7.03
C LEU A 96 5.87 -12.15 -8.10
N LEU A 97 5.64 -10.85 -7.87
CA LEU A 97 5.01 -9.95 -8.85
C LEU A 97 5.86 -9.66 -10.09
N SER A 98 7.16 -9.86 -9.99
CA SER A 98 8.13 -9.65 -11.07
C SER A 98 8.29 -10.89 -11.94
N ASN A 99 7.85 -12.06 -11.48
CA ASN A 99 7.97 -13.32 -12.21
C ASN A 99 6.92 -13.40 -13.33
N PRO A 100 7.34 -13.48 -14.61
CA PRO A 100 6.41 -13.55 -15.74
C PRO A 100 5.72 -14.91 -15.87
N HIS A 101 6.26 -15.96 -15.25
CA HIS A 101 5.75 -17.33 -15.36
C HIS A 101 4.66 -17.65 -14.34
N ILE A 102 4.40 -16.76 -13.37
CA ILE A 102 3.45 -17.00 -12.29
C ILE A 102 2.14 -16.24 -12.54
N ASN A 103 1.02 -16.95 -12.47
CA ASN A 103 -0.29 -16.32 -12.38
C ASN A 103 -0.68 -16.09 -10.91
N LEU A 104 -0.67 -14.83 -10.46
CA LEU A 104 -1.03 -14.47 -9.08
C LEU A 104 -2.53 -14.35 -8.83
N VAL A 105 -3.37 -14.31 -9.88
CA VAL A 105 -4.84 -14.14 -9.76
C VAL A 105 -5.49 -15.01 -8.68
N PRO A 106 -5.22 -16.33 -8.57
CA PRO A 106 -5.87 -17.17 -7.57
C PRO A 106 -5.53 -16.77 -6.12
N VAL A 107 -4.36 -16.17 -5.87
CA VAL A 107 -3.89 -15.84 -4.51
C VAL A 107 -4.02 -14.36 -4.15
N LEU A 108 -4.43 -13.49 -5.09
CA LEU A 108 -4.56 -12.04 -4.86
C LEU A 108 -5.47 -11.70 -3.67
N HIS A 109 -6.51 -12.51 -3.44
CA HIS A 109 -7.45 -12.31 -2.34
C HIS A 109 -6.81 -12.46 -0.95
N GLU A 110 -5.70 -13.19 -0.83
CA GLU A 110 -4.92 -13.30 0.41
C GLU A 110 -3.79 -12.26 0.47
N ILE A 111 -3.10 -12.06 -0.65
CA ILE A 111 -1.92 -11.19 -0.72
C ILE A 111 -2.30 -9.72 -0.56
N ILE A 112 -3.36 -9.25 -1.22
CA ILE A 112 -3.75 -7.83 -1.20
C ILE A 112 -4.10 -7.37 0.23
N PRO A 113 -4.96 -8.07 1.00
CA PRO A 113 -5.23 -7.68 2.38
C PRO A 113 -3.99 -7.71 3.28
N ALA A 114 -3.05 -8.63 3.07
CA ALA A 114 -1.82 -8.71 3.85
C ALA A 114 -0.92 -7.48 3.60
N ILE A 115 -0.68 -7.10 2.34
CA ILE A 115 0.10 -5.89 2.00
C ILE A 115 -0.62 -4.63 2.50
N LEU A 116 -1.93 -4.54 2.33
CA LEU A 116 -2.73 -3.42 2.83
C LEU A 116 -2.65 -3.29 4.35
N SER A 117 -2.61 -4.41 5.07
CA SER A 117 -2.40 -4.42 6.52
C SER A 117 -1.04 -3.82 6.87
N CYS A 118 0.02 -4.14 6.11
CA CYS A 118 1.33 -3.51 6.27
C CYS A 118 1.30 -2.01 5.96
N ALA A 119 0.53 -1.56 4.96
CA ALA A 119 0.40 -0.12 4.67
C ALA A 119 -0.37 0.65 5.75
N LEU A 120 -1.43 0.05 6.31
CA LEU A 120 -2.43 0.73 7.14
C LEU A 120 -2.36 0.40 8.64
N ALA A 121 -1.53 -0.57 9.07
CA ALA A 121 -1.43 -0.97 10.47
C ALA A 121 -1.04 0.20 11.38
N ARG A 122 -1.55 0.22 12.62
CA ARG A 122 -1.25 1.24 13.63
C ARG A 122 0.24 1.27 13.98
N LYS A 123 0.80 0.10 14.33
CA LYS A 123 2.18 -0.07 14.76
C LYS A 123 2.80 -1.21 13.97
N ILE A 124 3.99 -0.96 13.42
CA ILE A 124 4.71 -1.88 12.53
C ILE A 124 6.14 -2.09 13.01
N SER A 125 6.75 -1.05 13.60
CA SER A 125 8.07 -1.13 14.19
C SER A 125 8.02 -1.37 15.70
N LYS A 126 9.03 -2.09 16.21
CA LYS A 126 9.26 -2.25 17.64
C LYS A 126 9.72 -0.93 18.26
N TYR A 127 10.62 -0.24 17.55
CA TYR A 127 11.25 0.99 18.00
C TYR A 127 10.65 2.21 17.29
N TYR A 128 10.68 3.35 17.99
CA TYR A 128 10.08 4.60 17.51
C TYR A 128 10.94 5.33 16.47
N TYR A 129 12.25 5.08 16.45
CA TYR A 129 13.19 5.69 15.50
C TYR A 129 13.30 4.91 14.18
N ASP A 130 12.64 3.76 14.07
CA ASP A 130 12.68 2.97 12.85
C ASP A 130 11.91 3.67 11.73
N ASN A 131 12.51 3.68 10.53
CA ASN A 131 11.94 4.25 9.31
C ASN A 131 10.82 3.37 8.72
N HIS A 132 9.76 3.15 9.47
CA HIS A 132 8.59 2.38 9.05
C HIS A 132 7.81 3.05 7.90
N TRP A 133 8.04 4.34 7.63
CA TRP A 133 7.45 5.07 6.50
C TRP A 133 7.83 4.45 5.15
N THR A 134 9.09 4.04 4.96
CA THR A 134 9.57 3.48 3.68
C THR A 134 8.87 2.16 3.36
N LEU A 135 8.64 1.32 4.38
CA LEU A 135 7.89 0.07 4.22
C LEU A 135 6.43 0.33 3.85
N ARG A 136 5.79 1.35 4.44
CA ARG A 136 4.41 1.74 4.07
C ARG A 136 4.34 2.22 2.62
N GLU A 137 5.27 3.07 2.21
CA GLU A 137 5.35 3.53 0.81
C GLU A 137 5.59 2.38 -0.16
N PHE A 138 6.49 1.45 0.19
CA PHE A 138 6.76 0.26 -0.61
C PHE A 138 5.54 -0.67 -0.72
N SER A 139 4.79 -0.85 0.36
CA SER A 139 3.55 -1.64 0.39
C SER A 139 2.46 -1.01 -0.47
N VAL A 140 2.31 0.32 -0.39
CA VAL A 140 1.40 1.09 -1.26
C VAL A 140 1.80 0.95 -2.73
N PHE A 141 3.08 1.10 -3.05
CA PHE A 141 3.59 0.96 -4.40
C PHE A 141 3.30 -0.43 -4.99
N LEU A 142 3.53 -1.50 -4.22
CA LEU A 142 3.19 -2.85 -4.67
C LEU A 142 1.68 -3.04 -4.85
N THR A 143 0.87 -2.45 -3.97
CA THR A 143 -0.60 -2.51 -4.11
C THR A 143 -1.05 -1.82 -5.40
N ALA A 144 -0.48 -0.66 -5.73
CA ALA A 144 -0.74 0.03 -7.00
C ALA A 144 -0.31 -0.81 -8.20
N THR A 145 0.89 -1.40 -8.15
CA THR A 145 1.40 -2.31 -9.21
C THR A 145 0.46 -3.51 -9.43
N ILE A 146 -0.10 -4.07 -8.35
CA ILE A 146 -1.09 -5.16 -8.43
C ILE A 146 -2.38 -4.66 -9.08
N CYS A 147 -2.86 -3.47 -8.69
CA CYS A 147 -4.07 -2.88 -9.27
C CYS A 147 -3.88 -2.61 -10.77
N GLU A 148 -2.73 -2.09 -11.20
CA GLU A 148 -2.45 -1.85 -12.62
C GLU A 148 -2.41 -3.14 -13.44
N LYS A 149 -1.75 -4.20 -12.93
CA LYS A 149 -1.57 -5.45 -13.67
C LYS A 149 -2.82 -6.34 -13.70
N TYR A 150 -3.60 -6.38 -12.62
CA TYR A 150 -4.65 -7.39 -12.42
C TYR A 150 -6.07 -6.82 -12.30
N ASN A 151 -6.25 -5.50 -12.43
CA ASN A 151 -7.58 -4.93 -12.42
C ASN A 151 -8.34 -5.30 -13.70
N ASN A 152 -9.53 -5.87 -13.49
CA ASN A 152 -10.46 -6.29 -14.54
C ASN A 152 -11.88 -5.95 -14.08
N PRO A 153 -12.82 -5.69 -15.02
CA PRO A 153 -14.20 -5.30 -14.68
C PRO A 153 -14.95 -6.35 -13.83
N VAL A 154 -14.52 -7.61 -13.90
CA VAL A 154 -15.08 -8.71 -13.10
C VAL A 154 -14.52 -8.70 -11.67
N ASN A 155 -13.22 -8.44 -11.51
CA ASN A 155 -12.57 -8.54 -10.19
C ASN A 155 -12.69 -7.23 -9.39
N ASN A 156 -12.78 -6.07 -10.05
CA ASN A 156 -12.94 -4.75 -9.43
C ASN A 156 -11.98 -4.52 -8.25
N ILE A 157 -10.73 -4.96 -8.38
CA ILE A 157 -9.72 -4.91 -7.32
C ILE A 157 -9.53 -3.47 -6.86
N THR A 158 -9.35 -2.55 -7.82
CA THR A 158 -9.10 -1.14 -7.53
C THR A 158 -10.22 -0.54 -6.68
N ASN A 159 -11.49 -0.84 -6.96
CA ASN A 159 -12.62 -0.33 -6.18
C ASN A 159 -12.63 -0.89 -4.75
N ARG A 160 -12.27 -2.17 -4.55
CA ARG A 160 -12.14 -2.77 -3.22
C ARG A 160 -11.00 -2.12 -2.43
N VAL A 161 -9.86 -1.90 -3.07
CA VAL A 161 -8.67 -1.25 -2.48
C VAL A 161 -8.99 0.21 -2.11
N ILE A 162 -9.62 0.98 -3.00
CA ILE A 162 -10.12 2.34 -2.71
C ILE A 162 -11.05 2.32 -1.50
N GLY A 163 -12.00 1.37 -1.47
CA GLY A 163 -12.92 1.21 -0.33
C GLY A 163 -12.21 0.99 1.00
N ILE A 164 -11.07 0.30 1.00
CA ILE A 164 -10.23 0.09 2.20
C ILE A 164 -9.49 1.38 2.57
N TYR A 165 -8.87 2.08 1.61
CA TYR A 165 -8.20 3.37 1.86
C TYR A 165 -9.15 4.48 2.32
N LEU A 166 -10.41 4.44 1.91
CA LEU A 166 -11.42 5.41 2.36
C LEU A 166 -11.84 5.21 3.82
N LYS A 167 -11.66 4.02 4.43
CA LYS A 167 -12.10 3.76 5.82
C LYS A 167 -11.39 4.70 6.83
N PRO A 168 -10.04 4.84 6.82
CA PRO A 168 -9.36 5.83 7.65
C PRO A 168 -9.78 7.27 7.39
N LEU A 169 -10.07 7.63 6.13
CA LEU A 169 -10.41 9.00 5.73
C LEU A 169 -11.86 9.40 6.06
N LYS A 170 -12.77 8.44 6.14
CA LYS A 170 -14.15 8.70 6.59
C LYS A 170 -14.23 8.87 8.10
N ASN A 171 -13.40 8.15 8.84
CA ASN A 171 -13.40 8.10 10.30
C ASN A 171 -12.13 8.71 10.89
N CYS A 172 -11.73 9.89 10.42
CA CYS A 172 -10.43 10.48 10.77
C CYS A 172 -10.18 10.67 12.28
N THR A 173 -11.22 10.71 13.12
CA THR A 173 -11.09 10.82 14.59
C THR A 173 -10.77 9.49 15.27
N LYS A 174 -11.08 8.35 14.65
CA LYS A 174 -10.90 7.01 15.24
C LYS A 174 -9.61 6.33 14.79
N TYR A 175 -9.06 6.72 13.64
CA TYR A 175 -7.88 6.09 13.05
C TYR A 175 -6.58 6.83 13.39
N HIS A 176 -5.47 6.11 13.35
CA HIS A 176 -4.13 6.67 13.58
C HIS A 176 -3.62 7.46 12.38
N LEU A 177 -2.78 8.48 12.65
CA LEU A 177 -2.16 9.31 11.61
C LEU A 177 -1.34 8.48 10.62
N THR A 178 -0.69 7.42 11.10
CA THR A 178 0.06 6.47 10.27
C THR A 178 -0.81 5.69 9.28
N SER A 179 -2.03 5.31 9.68
CA SER A 179 -3.02 4.68 8.80
C SER A 179 -3.54 5.66 7.75
N MET A 180 -3.79 6.91 8.14
CA MET A 180 -4.19 7.98 7.22
C MET A 180 -3.09 8.26 6.20
N TYR A 181 -1.83 8.31 6.63
CA TYR A 181 -0.68 8.48 5.75
C TYR A 181 -0.64 7.40 4.67
N GLY A 182 -0.77 6.12 5.06
CA GLY A 182 -0.78 5.00 4.12
C GLY A 182 -1.96 5.07 3.14
N ALA A 183 -3.13 5.48 3.63
CA ALA A 183 -4.32 5.64 2.79
C ALA A 183 -4.19 6.77 1.76
N ILE A 184 -3.68 7.93 2.15
CA ILE A 184 -3.50 9.09 1.25
C ILE A 184 -2.45 8.79 0.19
N LYS A 185 -1.30 8.21 0.59
CA LYS A 185 -0.28 7.75 -0.35
C LYS A 185 -0.82 6.67 -1.29
N GLY A 186 -1.65 5.77 -0.75
CA GLY A 186 -2.37 4.72 -1.46
C GLY A 186 -3.23 5.25 -2.59
N LEU A 187 -4.16 6.14 -2.27
CA LEU A 187 -5.01 6.81 -3.25
C LEU A 187 -4.20 7.62 -4.26
N GLY A 188 -3.12 8.25 -3.80
CA GLY A 188 -2.18 8.98 -4.64
C GLY A 188 -1.54 8.14 -5.75
N SER A 189 -1.29 6.86 -5.45
CA SER A 189 -0.63 5.94 -6.39
C SER A 189 -1.59 5.27 -7.38
N LEU A 190 -2.91 5.41 -7.19
CA LEU A 190 -3.92 4.83 -8.08
C LEU A 190 -4.31 5.74 -9.25
N GLY A 191 -4.02 7.05 -9.16
CA GLY A 191 -4.20 8.01 -10.26
C GLY A 191 -4.95 9.29 -9.89
N ASP A 192 -4.84 10.28 -10.77
CA ASP A 192 -5.33 11.65 -10.55
C ASP A 192 -6.87 11.73 -10.40
N GLU A 193 -7.63 10.95 -11.16
CA GLU A 193 -9.10 10.92 -11.08
C GLU A 193 -9.61 10.35 -9.74
N VAL A 194 -8.88 9.38 -9.18
CA VAL A 194 -9.17 8.81 -7.86
C VAL A 194 -8.96 9.89 -6.78
N ILE A 195 -7.90 10.69 -6.90
CA ILE A 195 -7.62 11.78 -5.97
C ILE A 195 -8.73 12.84 -6.02
N LYS A 196 -9.15 13.27 -7.21
CA LYS A 196 -10.23 14.26 -7.38
C LYS A 196 -11.54 13.79 -6.75
N THR A 197 -11.93 12.56 -7.05
CA THR A 197 -13.23 12.02 -6.64
C THR A 197 -13.25 11.66 -5.16
N PHE A 198 -12.20 11.00 -4.67
CA PHE A 198 -12.21 10.35 -3.36
C PHE A 198 -11.37 11.04 -2.30
N LEU A 199 -10.35 11.84 -2.62
CA LEU A 199 -9.50 12.49 -1.62
C LEU A 199 -9.90 13.94 -1.34
N LEU A 200 -10.20 14.74 -2.38
CA LEU A 200 -10.59 16.15 -2.25
C LEU A 200 -11.70 16.41 -1.20
N PRO A 201 -12.83 15.67 -1.17
CA PRO A 201 -13.89 15.96 -0.20
C PRO A 201 -13.46 15.79 1.27
N TYR A 202 -12.43 14.97 1.54
CA TYR A 202 -11.97 14.72 2.91
C TYR A 202 -10.84 15.66 3.37
N LEU A 203 -10.25 16.46 2.47
CA LEU A 203 -9.12 17.33 2.80
C LEU A 203 -9.45 18.34 3.89
N CYS A 204 -10.66 18.91 3.88
CA CYS A 204 -11.09 19.85 4.93
C CYS A 204 -11.09 19.19 6.32
N ASN A 205 -11.54 17.93 6.42
CA ASN A 205 -11.56 17.20 7.69
C ASN A 205 -10.15 16.84 8.16
N ILE A 206 -9.27 16.42 7.24
CA ILE A 206 -7.86 16.15 7.54
C ILE A 206 -7.18 17.44 8.03
N GLY A 207 -7.48 18.57 7.40
CA GLY A 207 -6.94 19.87 7.80
C GLY A 207 -7.36 20.33 9.18
N LYS A 208 -8.62 20.11 9.58
CA LYS A 208 -9.10 20.39 10.93
C LYS A 208 -8.34 19.56 11.98
N ILE A 209 -8.11 18.28 11.71
CA ILE A 209 -7.38 17.40 12.64
C ILE A 209 -5.92 17.82 12.78
N LEU A 210 -5.26 18.10 11.65
CA LEU A 210 -3.89 18.63 11.69
C LEU A 210 -3.82 19.93 12.48
N PHE A 211 -4.76 20.86 12.25
CA PHE A 211 -4.82 22.12 12.99
C PHE A 211 -4.95 21.90 14.51
N LEU A 212 -5.91 21.08 14.94
CA LEU A 212 -6.10 20.77 16.35
C LEU A 212 -4.86 20.14 16.99
N LEU A 213 -4.19 19.23 16.29
CA LEU A 213 -2.96 18.59 16.78
C LEU A 213 -1.80 19.59 16.90
N PHE A 214 -1.66 20.51 15.93
CA PHE A 214 -0.64 21.55 16.00
C PHE A 214 -0.95 22.58 17.11
N GLU A 215 -2.22 22.97 17.30
CA GLU A 215 -2.64 23.91 18.33
C GLU A 215 -2.48 23.34 19.76
N GLN A 216 -2.86 22.06 19.96
CA GLN A 216 -2.64 21.35 21.22
C GLN A 216 -1.15 21.23 21.58
N SER A 217 -0.28 21.06 20.56
CA SER A 217 1.17 21.00 20.78
C SER A 217 1.79 22.36 21.13
N ALA A 218 1.17 23.48 20.70
CA ALA A 218 1.64 24.83 21.03
C ALA A 218 1.37 25.22 22.50
N SER A 219 0.39 24.59 23.13
CA SER A 219 -0.07 24.88 24.50
C SER A 219 0.53 23.97 25.57
N THR A 220 1.16 22.84 25.19
CA THR A 220 1.72 21.86 26.14
C THR A 220 3.23 21.63 25.94
N ILE A 221 4.03 22.37 26.70
CA ILE A 221 5.47 22.10 26.90
C ILE A 221 5.59 20.86 27.80
N THR A 222 5.34 19.65 27.29
CA THR A 222 5.66 18.42 28.02
C THR A 222 5.55 17.16 27.14
N LEU A 223 6.53 16.26 27.33
CA LEU A 223 6.54 14.82 27.03
C LEU A 223 6.87 14.35 25.59
N LYS A 224 7.86 13.46 25.51
CA LYS A 224 8.47 12.88 24.30
C LYS A 224 7.48 12.20 23.33
N GLU A 225 6.32 11.75 23.82
CA GLU A 225 5.26 11.16 22.98
C GLU A 225 4.59 12.21 22.07
N ASN A 226 4.47 13.46 22.54
CA ASN A 226 3.93 14.55 21.73
C ASN A 226 4.84 14.87 20.53
N ASN A 227 6.15 14.70 20.66
CA ASN A 227 7.09 14.91 19.56
C ASN A 227 6.86 13.91 18.42
N GLN A 228 6.49 12.66 18.73
CA GLN A 228 6.23 11.66 17.71
C GLN A 228 4.92 11.94 16.96
N VAL A 229 3.84 12.24 17.69
CA VAL A 229 2.56 12.62 17.06
C VAL A 229 2.73 13.85 16.17
N LEU A 230 3.58 14.81 16.60
CA LEU A 230 3.93 15.98 15.81
C LEU A 230 4.72 15.63 14.54
N LEU A 231 5.70 14.71 14.63
CA LEU A 231 6.44 14.22 13.47
C LEU A 231 5.50 13.49 12.49
N GLU A 232 4.63 12.61 12.98
CA GLU A 232 3.61 11.92 12.19
C GLU A 232 2.65 12.91 11.50
N ALA A 233 2.21 13.95 12.22
CA ALA A 233 1.39 15.02 11.66
C ALA A 233 2.12 15.82 10.57
N LYS A 234 3.43 16.10 10.75
CA LYS A 234 4.27 16.72 9.72
C LYS A 234 4.40 15.82 8.49
N HIS A 235 4.64 14.52 8.67
CA HIS A 235 4.70 13.55 7.57
C HIS A 235 3.36 13.46 6.82
N LEU A 236 2.24 13.42 7.54
CA LEU A 236 0.90 13.41 6.95
C LEU A 236 0.65 14.67 6.12
N ARG A 237 0.97 15.85 6.67
CA ARG A 237 0.89 17.13 5.94
C ARG A 237 1.70 17.09 4.66
N ASN A 238 2.96 16.66 4.73
CA ASN A 238 3.85 16.61 3.57
C ASN A 238 3.32 15.64 2.51
N VAL A 239 2.75 14.49 2.89
CA VAL A 239 2.14 13.57 1.92
C VAL A 239 0.90 14.14 1.27
N VAL A 240 0.04 14.84 2.02
CA VAL A 240 -1.11 15.54 1.45
C VAL A 240 -0.65 16.56 0.42
N LEU A 241 0.38 17.36 0.73
CA LEU A 241 0.93 18.34 -0.19
C LEU A 241 1.48 17.67 -1.45
N ASN A 242 2.32 16.65 -1.30
CA ASN A 242 2.96 15.97 -2.44
C ASN A 242 1.97 15.23 -3.34
N VAL A 243 0.88 14.68 -2.79
CA VAL A 243 -0.12 13.93 -3.57
C VAL A 243 -1.13 14.88 -4.24
N VAL A 244 -1.57 15.92 -3.53
CA VAL A 244 -2.69 16.75 -3.99
C VAL A 244 -2.23 17.94 -4.82
N ALA A 245 -1.08 18.56 -4.52
CA ALA A 245 -0.56 19.70 -5.27
C ALA A 245 -0.40 19.46 -6.78
N PRO A 246 0.19 18.34 -7.27
CA PRO A 246 0.31 18.11 -8.72
C PRO A 246 -1.04 17.90 -9.41
N VAL A 247 -2.03 17.36 -8.71
CA VAL A 247 -3.40 17.20 -9.27
C VAL A 247 -4.09 18.54 -9.37
N LEU A 248 -3.96 19.39 -8.35
CA LEU A 248 -4.56 20.72 -8.33
C LEU A 248 -3.97 21.63 -9.42
N LEU A 249 -2.65 21.55 -9.66
CA LEU A 249 -1.99 22.24 -10.77
C LEU A 249 -2.65 21.93 -12.12
N LYS A 250 -2.99 20.65 -12.38
CA LYS A 250 -3.62 20.23 -13.64
C LYS A 250 -5.08 20.70 -13.78
N THR A 251 -5.78 20.90 -12.66
CA THR A 251 -7.23 21.18 -12.68
C THR A 251 -7.62 22.63 -12.41
N ASN A 252 -6.88 23.35 -11.57
CA ASN A 252 -7.30 24.63 -11.01
C ASN A 252 -6.12 25.62 -10.94
N ASN A 253 -5.79 26.26 -12.07
CA ASN A 253 -4.89 27.43 -12.08
C ASN A 253 -5.66 28.70 -11.73
N VAL A 254 -6.15 28.76 -10.49
CA VAL A 254 -6.83 29.94 -9.96
C VAL A 254 -5.83 30.78 -9.18
N ASN A 255 -5.41 31.90 -9.77
CA ASN A 255 -4.39 32.80 -9.26
C ASN A 255 -4.92 33.83 -8.24
N ASP A 256 -5.86 33.42 -7.37
CA ASP A 256 -6.59 34.31 -6.44
C ASP A 256 -5.89 34.50 -5.08
N GLY A 257 -4.56 34.45 -5.03
CA GLY A 257 -3.85 34.64 -3.76
C GLY A 257 -4.05 33.52 -2.72
N GLY A 258 -4.68 32.40 -3.08
CA GLY A 258 -4.96 31.28 -2.20
C GLY A 258 -6.31 31.35 -1.44
N LEU A 259 -7.16 32.33 -1.72
CA LEU A 259 -8.47 32.50 -1.06
C LEU A 259 -9.44 31.35 -1.38
N THR A 260 -9.49 30.91 -2.64
CA THR A 260 -10.30 29.78 -3.10
C THR A 260 -9.84 28.48 -2.44
N TYR A 261 -8.53 28.30 -2.29
CA TYR A 261 -7.92 27.16 -1.61
C TYR A 261 -8.21 27.15 -0.10
N LEU A 262 -8.22 28.31 0.54
CA LEU A 262 -8.60 28.46 1.95
C LEU A 262 -10.07 28.14 2.18
N GLN A 263 -10.96 28.60 1.29
CA GLN A 263 -12.40 28.30 1.38
C GLN A 263 -12.70 26.81 1.16
N GLN A 264 -12.03 26.18 0.20
CA GLN A 264 -12.28 24.77 -0.14
C GLN A 264 -11.60 23.78 0.81
N PHE A 265 -10.37 24.07 1.25
CA PHE A 265 -9.52 23.10 1.96
C PHE A 265 -9.12 23.53 3.38
N GLY A 266 -9.57 24.70 3.85
CA GLY A 266 -9.33 25.19 5.20
C GLY A 266 -7.84 25.39 5.51
N TYR A 267 -7.40 24.95 6.69
CA TYR A 267 -6.03 25.12 7.19
C TYR A 267 -4.95 24.61 6.21
N ILE A 268 -5.20 23.50 5.50
CA ILE A 268 -4.24 22.93 4.54
C ILE A 268 -4.19 23.78 3.26
N GLY A 269 -5.26 24.51 2.92
CA GLY A 269 -5.39 25.29 1.69
C GLY A 269 -4.26 26.29 1.47
N ARG A 270 -3.80 26.98 2.53
CA ARG A 270 -2.66 27.91 2.45
C ARG A 270 -1.36 27.21 2.06
N PHE A 271 -1.11 26.03 2.62
CA PHE A 271 0.09 25.25 2.31
C PHE A 271 0.01 24.62 0.91
N LEU A 272 -1.16 24.16 0.49
CA LEU A 272 -1.38 23.65 -0.87
C LEU A 272 -1.11 24.73 -1.92
N TYR A 273 -1.64 25.94 -1.73
CA TYR A 273 -1.41 27.03 -2.68
C TYR A 273 0.07 27.41 -2.81
N LEU A 274 0.82 27.44 -1.70
CA LEU A 274 2.27 27.69 -1.73
C LEU A 274 3.00 26.59 -2.51
N GLU A 275 2.62 25.33 -2.30
CA GLU A 275 3.27 24.21 -2.97
C GLU A 275 2.92 24.14 -4.47
N VAL A 276 1.66 24.44 -4.84
CA VAL A 276 1.26 24.58 -6.24
C VAL A 276 2.07 25.68 -6.92
N LYS A 277 2.23 26.85 -6.29
CA LYS A 277 3.09 27.93 -6.82
C LYS A 277 4.57 27.56 -6.91
N ASN A 278 5.07 26.73 -6.00
CA ASN A 278 6.44 26.22 -6.09
C ASN A 278 6.59 25.27 -7.28
N LEU A 279 5.61 24.39 -7.50
CA LEU A 279 5.57 23.49 -8.66
C LEU A 279 5.45 24.25 -9.98
N GLU A 280 4.58 25.27 -10.07
CA GLU A 280 4.50 26.16 -11.25
C GLU A 280 5.85 26.80 -11.58
N LYS A 281 6.59 27.27 -10.57
CA LYS A 281 7.94 27.86 -10.75
C LYS A 281 8.97 26.83 -11.18
N LEU A 282 8.82 25.57 -10.78
CA LEU A 282 9.70 24.47 -11.19
C LEU A 282 9.41 24.05 -12.64
N ASP A 283 8.14 24.00 -13.05
CA ASP A 283 7.73 23.73 -14.43
C ASP A 283 8.21 24.84 -15.38
N LEU A 284 8.14 26.11 -14.95
CA LEU A 284 8.71 27.25 -15.69
C LEU A 284 10.24 27.19 -15.84
N LYS A 285 10.95 26.46 -14.97
CA LYS A 285 12.41 26.27 -15.04
C LYS A 285 12.82 25.05 -15.88
N ASN A 286 11.92 24.12 -16.19
CA ASN A 286 12.18 22.91 -16.99
C ASN A 286 11.30 22.87 -18.27
N PRO A 287 11.56 23.72 -19.28
CA PRO A 287 10.80 23.73 -20.54
C PRO A 287 11.27 22.63 -21.50
N LYS A 288 11.25 21.36 -21.09
CA LYS A 288 11.60 20.22 -21.99
C LYS A 288 10.53 19.14 -22.10
N SER A 289 9.43 19.21 -21.35
CA SER A 289 8.31 18.27 -21.46
C SER A 289 7.15 18.78 -22.34
N GLN A 290 7.10 20.06 -22.71
CA GLN A 290 5.99 20.62 -23.50
C GLN A 290 6.17 20.57 -25.04
N ILE A 291 7.30 20.09 -25.56
CA ILE A 291 7.55 20.06 -27.02
C ILE A 291 7.11 18.74 -27.68
N GLN A 292 6.81 17.67 -26.92
CA GLN A 292 6.50 16.36 -27.50
C GLN A 292 5.01 16.07 -27.76
N GLU A 293 4.06 16.91 -27.33
CA GLU A 293 2.62 16.68 -27.56
C GLU A 293 2.04 17.45 -28.77
N VAL A 294 2.85 18.18 -29.56
CA VAL A 294 2.36 18.93 -30.74
C VAL A 294 2.79 18.33 -32.07
N THR A 295 3.58 17.25 -32.09
CA THR A 295 3.95 16.57 -33.33
C THR A 295 3.97 15.06 -33.16
N THR A 296 2.78 14.46 -33.22
CA THR A 296 2.44 13.16 -33.84
C THR A 296 0.93 13.02 -33.85
#